data_AF-A0A7K6CYL1-F1
#
_entry.id   AF-A0A7K6CYL1-F1
#
_cell.length_a   1.000
_cell.length_b   1.000
_cell.length_c   1.000
_cell.angle_alpha   90.00
_cell.angle_beta   90.00
_cell.angle_gamma   90.00
#
_symmetry.space_group_name_H-M   'P 1'
#
loop_
_entity.id
_entity.type
_entity.pdbx_description
1 polymer ?
#
loop_
_entity_poly.entity_id
_entity_poly.type
_entity_poly.pdbx_seq_one_letter_code
_entity_poly.pdbx_strand_id
1 'polypeptide(L)'
;ARVLEIARRLSRGEALGMEEEEEEEEEEEGCQRHREPLEVFCKEDGALLCAICRESRAHRAHTVLPVPEAVREFKGQIEARLQTLKDDRDKLLEFREAEMRRNC
;
A
#
# COMPACT_ATOMS: atom_id res chain seq x y z
N ALA A 1 -3.41 13.64 -16.86
CA ALA A 1 -4.51 13.02 -16.09
C ALA A 1 -5.13 11.89 -16.90
N ARG A 2 -4.81 10.63 -16.55
CA ARG A 2 -5.23 9.39 -17.23
C ARG A 2 -6.75 9.18 -17.32
N VAL A 3 -7.53 9.94 -16.55
CA VAL A 3 -9.00 9.94 -16.58
C VAL A 3 -9.56 10.35 -17.96
N LEU A 4 -8.90 11.30 -18.66
CA LEU A 4 -9.35 11.76 -19.98
C LEU A 4 -9.23 10.69 -21.07
N GLU A 5 -8.25 9.81 -20.92
CA GLU A 5 -7.94 8.76 -21.87
C GLU A 5 -8.85 7.54 -21.68
N ILE A 6 -9.12 7.18 -20.43
CA ILE A 6 -10.11 6.15 -20.06
C ILE A 6 -11.50 6.55 -20.57
N ALA A 7 -11.90 7.82 -20.39
CA ALA A 7 -13.17 8.33 -20.89
C ALA A 7 -13.27 8.23 -22.43
N ARG A 8 -12.15 8.45 -23.13
CA ARG A 8 -12.08 8.37 -24.60
C ARG A 8 -12.20 6.91 -25.10
N ARG A 9 -11.55 5.96 -24.43
CA ARG A 9 -11.61 4.51 -24.77
C ARG A 9 -13.00 3.93 -24.51
N LEU A 10 -13.64 4.30 -23.40
CA LEU A 10 -15.03 3.91 -23.11
C LEU A 10 -16.02 4.45 -24.16
N SER A 11 -15.76 5.65 -24.71
CA SER A 11 -16.57 6.24 -25.77
C SER A 11 -16.39 5.56 -27.13
N ARG A 12 -15.22 4.97 -27.40
CA ARG A 12 -14.91 4.28 -28.68
C ARG A 12 -15.25 2.79 -28.68
N GLY A 13 -15.53 2.19 -27.52
CA GLY A 13 -15.97 0.79 -27.43
C GLY A 13 -14.89 -0.23 -27.81
N GLU A 14 -13.62 0.10 -27.60
CA GLU A 14 -12.48 -0.77 -27.93
C GLU A 14 -12.26 -1.81 -26.80
N ALA A 15 -12.27 -3.10 -27.14
CA ALA A 15 -11.91 -4.17 -26.22
C ALA A 15 -10.42 -4.05 -25.82
N LEU A 16 -10.12 -4.26 -24.54
CA LEU A 16 -8.78 -4.20 -23.96
C LEU A 16 -7.90 -5.38 -24.45
N GLY A 17 -7.55 -5.36 -25.74
CA GLY A 17 -6.48 -6.17 -26.31
C GLY A 17 -5.14 -5.59 -25.91
N MET A 18 -4.30 -6.45 -25.34
CA MET A 18 -3.04 -6.15 -24.68
C MET A 18 -1.93 -5.87 -25.69
N GLU A 19 -1.78 -4.64 -26.15
CA GLU A 19 -0.51 -4.16 -26.73
C GLU A 19 -0.37 -2.70 -26.34
N GLU A 20 0.49 -2.42 -25.38
CA GLU A 20 1.13 -1.13 -25.14
C GLU A 20 2.23 -1.40 -24.10
N GLU A 21 3.45 -1.57 -24.62
CA GLU A 21 4.67 -1.19 -23.93
C GLU A 21 4.41 0.16 -23.25
N GLU A 22 4.73 0.32 -21.96
CA GLU A 22 5.15 1.62 -21.42
C GLU A 22 5.52 1.48 -19.93
N GLU A 23 6.83 1.67 -19.74
CA GLU A 23 7.45 2.47 -18.70
C GLU A 23 7.09 2.09 -17.26
N GLU A 24 8.05 1.47 -16.59
CA GLU A 24 8.20 1.63 -15.14
C GLU A 24 8.18 3.15 -14.88
N GLU A 25 7.02 3.69 -14.55
CA GLU A 25 6.89 4.98 -13.88
C GLU A 25 7.60 4.78 -12.53
N GLU A 26 8.92 4.91 -12.53
CA GLU A 26 9.74 5.18 -11.36
C GLU A 26 9.27 6.53 -10.81
N GLU A 27 8.12 6.52 -10.14
CA GLU A 27 7.52 7.65 -9.44
C GLU A 27 8.52 8.14 -8.40
N GLU A 28 9.27 9.18 -8.78
CA GLU A 28 10.25 9.89 -7.95
C GLU A 28 11.09 8.93 -7.07
N GLU A 29 12.13 8.32 -7.65
CA GLU A 29 13.05 7.37 -6.98
C GLU A 29 13.78 7.89 -5.72
N GLY A 30 13.39 9.04 -5.18
CA GLY A 30 14.03 9.59 -4.02
C GLY A 30 13.22 10.62 -3.28
N CYS A 31 13.76 11.03 -2.14
CA CYS A 31 13.24 12.10 -1.33
C CYS A 31 13.12 13.39 -2.17
N GLN A 32 11.92 13.96 -2.29
CA GLN A 32 11.68 15.21 -3.02
C GLN A 32 12.60 16.37 -2.64
N ARG A 33 13.04 16.41 -1.38
CA ARG A 33 13.90 17.48 -0.84
C ARG A 33 15.37 17.28 -1.15
N HIS A 34 15.83 16.03 -1.17
CA HIS A 34 17.26 15.70 -1.22
C HIS A 34 17.67 14.99 -2.51
N ARG A 35 16.70 14.50 -3.28
CA ARG A 35 16.87 13.67 -4.48
C ARG A 35 17.76 12.45 -4.23
N GLU A 36 17.63 11.88 -3.03
CA GLU A 36 18.33 10.68 -2.58
C GLU A 36 17.36 9.52 -2.42
N PRO A 37 17.81 8.27 -2.64
CA PRO A 37 16.96 7.10 -2.53
C PRO A 37 16.37 6.94 -1.12
N LEU A 38 15.15 6.42 -1.08
CA LEU A 38 14.38 6.21 0.14
C LEU A 38 14.65 4.81 0.72
N GLU A 39 15.80 4.64 1.37
CA GLU A 39 16.28 3.31 1.80
C GLU A 39 15.94 2.94 3.25
N VAL A 40 15.41 3.89 4.03
CA VAL A 40 15.08 3.66 5.44
C VAL A 40 13.62 4.01 5.74
N PHE A 41 13.03 3.35 6.72
CA PHE A 41 11.66 3.51 7.17
C PHE A 41 11.64 3.99 8.62
N CYS A 42 10.87 5.03 8.91
CA CYS A 42 10.61 5.52 10.25
C CYS A 42 9.34 4.88 10.83
N LYS A 43 9.44 4.23 11.99
CA LYS A 43 8.31 3.53 12.60
C LYS A 43 7.25 4.48 13.15
N GLU A 44 7.68 5.57 13.76
CA GLU A 44 6.81 6.54 14.41
C GLU A 44 5.99 7.34 13.39
N ASP A 45 6.61 7.70 12.27
CA ASP A 45 5.96 8.50 11.21
C ASP A 45 5.32 7.64 10.11
N GLY A 46 5.65 6.34 10.05
CA GLY A 46 5.17 5.44 9.00
C GLY A 46 5.64 5.82 7.60
N ALA A 47 6.83 6.43 7.49
CA ALA A 47 7.32 7.05 6.26
C ALA A 47 8.68 6.49 5.84
N LEU A 48 8.90 6.42 4.52
CA LEU A 48 10.21 6.18 3.94
C LEU A 48 11.03 7.48 3.92
N LEU A 49 12.30 7.40 4.27
CA LEU A 49 13.23 8.51 4.37
C LEU A 49 14.51 8.21 3.60
N CYS A 50 15.18 9.25 3.10
CA CYS A 50 16.55 9.14 2.63
C CYS A 50 17.55 9.27 3.79
N ALA A 51 18.83 9.03 3.51
CA ALA A 51 19.90 9.11 4.50
C ALA A 51 19.98 10.50 5.18
N ILE A 52 19.82 11.58 4.42
CA ILE A 52 19.80 12.94 4.99
C ILE A 52 18.58 13.19 5.88
N CYS A 53 17.38 12.73 5.46
CA CYS A 53 16.17 12.87 6.28
C CYS A 53 16.30 12.14 7.62
N ARG A 54 16.92 10.96 7.63
CA ARG A 54 17.19 10.19 8.85
C ARG A 54 18.04 10.96 9.86
N GLU A 55 19.04 11.69 9.40
CA GLU A 55 19.94 12.48 10.27
C GLU A 55 19.33 13.81 10.73
N SER A 56 18.24 14.24 10.07
CA SER A 56 17.54 15.46 10.44
C SER A 56 17.03 15.41 11.88
N ARG A 57 16.93 16.59 12.52
CA ARG A 57 16.40 16.70 13.88
C ARG A 57 14.98 16.14 14.03
N ALA A 58 14.21 16.07 12.94
CA ALA A 58 12.85 15.53 12.95
C ALA A 58 12.84 14.02 13.22
N HIS A 59 13.78 13.27 12.63
CA HIS A 59 13.80 11.80 12.72
C HIS A 59 14.96 11.25 13.56
N ARG A 60 15.87 12.09 14.04
CA ARG A 60 17.05 11.68 14.81
C ARG A 60 16.72 10.88 16.08
N ALA A 61 15.56 11.12 16.70
CA ALA A 61 15.11 10.42 17.90
C ALA A 61 14.18 9.23 17.60
N HIS A 62 13.78 9.05 16.35
CA HIS A 62 12.83 8.01 15.94
C HIS A 62 13.55 6.70 15.65
N THR A 63 12.81 5.60 15.79
CA THR A 63 13.27 4.27 15.45
C THR A 63 13.17 4.09 13.95
N VAL A 64 14.32 4.09 13.29
CA VAL A 64 14.43 3.87 11.85
C VAL A 64 15.00 2.49 11.54
N LEU A 65 14.46 1.84 10.52
CA LEU A 65 14.93 0.56 10.01
C LEU A 65 15.28 0.66 8.53
N PRO A 66 16.23 -0.12 8.01
CA PRO A 66 16.33 -0.36 6.57
C PRO A 66 15.03 -0.93 6.01
N VAL A 67 14.68 -0.55 4.77
CA VAL A 67 13.45 -1.04 4.10
C VAL A 67 13.31 -2.57 4.11
N PRO A 68 14.34 -3.38 3.79
CA PRO A 68 14.21 -4.84 3.81
C PRO A 68 13.84 -5.41 5.19
N GLU A 69 14.30 -4.77 6.27
CA GLU A 69 13.98 -5.16 7.63
C GLU A 69 12.54 -4.77 7.99
N ALA A 70 12.13 -3.55 7.63
CA ALA A 70 10.75 -3.10 7.81
C ALA A 70 9.76 -4.01 7.06
N VAL A 71 10.04 -4.35 5.80
CA VAL A 71 9.21 -5.27 5.01
C VAL A 71 9.07 -6.62 5.72
N ARG A 72 10.18 -7.19 6.22
CA ARG A 72 10.14 -8.45 6.96
C ARG A 72 9.29 -8.36 8.22
N GLU A 73 9.46 -7.29 9.00
CA GLU A 73 8.76 -7.10 10.28
C GLU A 73 7.26 -6.88 10.08
N PHE A 74 6.88 -6.03 9.11
CA PHE A 74 5.47 -5.65 8.91
C PHE A 74 4.69 -6.67 8.09
N LYS A 75 5.33 -7.41 7.18
CA LYS A 75 4.65 -8.43 6.37
C LYS A 75 3.90 -9.44 7.25
N GLY A 76 4.57 -10.02 8.24
CA GLY A 76 3.95 -10.98 9.15
C GLY A 76 2.82 -10.37 9.99
N GLN A 77 2.98 -9.11 10.43
CA GLN A 77 1.93 -8.41 11.19
C GLN A 77 0.69 -8.13 10.34
N ILE A 78 0.88 -7.73 9.09
CA ILE A 78 -0.21 -7.47 8.14
C ILE A 78 -0.93 -8.77 7.79
N GLU A 79 -0.20 -9.84 7.51
CA GLU A 79 -0.78 -11.16 7.21
C GLU A 79 -1.61 -11.69 8.38
N ALA A 80 -1.09 -11.58 9.62
CA ALA A 80 -1.81 -11.99 10.81
C ALA A 80 -3.11 -11.18 11.02
N ARG A 81 -3.03 -9.85 10.92
CA ARG A 81 -4.20 -8.97 11.06
C ARG A 81 -5.25 -9.24 9.97
N LEU A 82 -4.79 -9.46 8.73
CA LEU A 82 -5.67 -9.79 7.62
C LEU A 82 -6.41 -11.10 7.86
N GLN A 83 -5.74 -12.11 8.42
CA GLN A 83 -6.38 -13.37 8.75
C GLN A 83 -7.46 -13.19 9.81
N THR A 84 -7.17 -12.46 10.89
CA THR A 84 -8.16 -12.15 11.93
C THR A 84 -9.40 -11.45 11.36
N LEU A 85 -9.22 -10.47 10.47
CA LEU A 85 -10.33 -9.77 9.83
C LEU A 85 -11.18 -10.69 8.93
N LYS A 86 -10.57 -11.66 8.25
CA LYS A 86 -11.31 -12.66 7.46
C LYS A 86 -12.14 -13.57 8.35
N ASP A 87 -11.56 -14.07 9.44
CA ASP A 87 -12.25 -14.94 10.38
C ASP A 87 -13.44 -14.23 11.04
N ASP A 88 -13.26 -12.95 11.41
CA ASP A 88 -14.33 -12.15 12.00
C ASP A 88 -15.46 -11.86 11.00
N ARG A 89 -15.11 -11.55 9.75
CA ARG A 89 -16.10 -11.44 8.67
C ARG A 89 -16.90 -12.73 8.51
N ASP A 90 -16.23 -13.88 8.49
CA ASP A 90 -16.89 -15.17 8.24
C ASP A 90 -17.85 -15.51 9.40
N LYS A 91 -17.44 -15.29 10.66
CA LYS A 91 -18.33 -15.42 11.83
C LYS A 91 -19.54 -14.51 11.75
N LEU A 92 -19.38 -13.26 11.29
CA LEU A 92 -20.50 -12.33 11.14
C LEU A 92 -21.48 -12.79 10.05
N LEU A 93 -20.98 -13.34 8.95
CA LEU A 93 -21.82 -13.91 7.89
C LEU A 93 -22.59 -15.14 8.39
N GLU A 94 -21.93 -16.06 9.10
CA GLU A 94 -22.58 -17.22 9.71
C GLU A 94 -23.65 -16.80 10.72
N PHE A 95 -23.36 -15.82 11.57
CA PHE A 95 -24.33 -15.29 12.53
C PHE A 95 -25.55 -14.70 11.82
N ARG A 96 -25.33 -13.89 10.79
CA ARG A 96 -26.41 -13.30 9.98
C ARG A 96 -27.27 -14.37 9.33
N GLU A 97 -26.67 -15.40 8.73
CA GLU A 97 -27.43 -16.49 8.13
C GLU A 97 -28.23 -17.28 9.16
N ALA A 98 -27.65 -17.56 10.33
CA ALA A 98 -28.34 -18.25 11.42
C ALA A 98 -29.53 -17.43 11.95
N GLU A 99 -29.38 -16.11 12.06
CA GLU A 99 -30.46 -15.20 12.43
C GLU A 99 -31.58 -15.18 11.38
N MET A 100 -31.22 -15.08 10.09
CA MET A 100 -32.20 -15.17 9.00
C MET A 100 -32.96 -16.49 9.03
N ARG A 101 -32.29 -17.63 9.28
CA ARG A 101 -32.94 -18.94 9.41
C ARG A 101 -33.88 -19.04 10.63
N ARG A 102 -33.60 -18.33 11.72
CA ARG A 102 -34.46 -18.30 12.92
C ARG A 102 -35.71 -17.43 12.75
N ASN A 103 -35.64 -16.44 11.86
CA ASN A 103 -36.71 -15.47 11.62
C ASN A 103 -37.68 -15.88 10.49
N CYS A 104 -37.46 -17.05 9.87
CA CYS A 104 -38.34 -17.70 8.89
C CYS A 104 -39.17 -18.80 9.56
#